data_AF-A0A485KUD4-F1
#
_entry.id   AF-A0A485KUD4-F1
#
_cell.length_a   1.000
_cell.length_b   1.000
_cell.length_c   1.000
_cell.angle_alpha   90.00
_cell.angle_beta   90.00
_cell.angle_gamma   90.00
#
_symmetry.space_group_name_H-M   'P 1'
#
loop_
_entity.id
_entity.type
_entity.pdbx_description
1 polymer ?
#
loop_
_entity_poly.entity_id
_entity_poly.type
_entity_poly.pdbx_seq_one_letter_code
_entity_poly.pdbx_strand_id
1 'polypeptide(L)'
;MFEVQEALDAQKEEFSRREDAFRRREEGLRKKDLELQESLIKFNKFLQENESKRNRAIKRASDEIKQRLAKEQDVARLKESLERFNEENEKLSNEVKKNLKYTRYLELVQETVPEDYPEITDLVNRYNTLKDANRDLSENQKVHEKDNERKRLKFAMFTKERTNDILNFNNEIASLQKQLETRESNAIRLQHDVDTTIRITSDKTLEVGQILMAVGNLLQRSTCGIHGTILKHIEVKDVTAPNEEHSHTNDHEKKEELELLQNGRKAMADLDVIASYMVDFTAIVQARVEAQRAQKKAAAAAAESGNFSSGNNSIITKDAK
;
A
#
# COMPACT_ATOMS: atom_id res chain seq x y z
N MET A 1 77.19 176.65 21.24
CA MET A 1 77.00 175.68 20.12
C MET A 1 77.37 174.24 20.50
N PHE A 2 77.94 173.99 21.69
CA PHE A 2 78.35 172.65 22.14
C PHE A 2 77.26 171.92 22.96
N GLU A 3 76.51 172.63 23.82
CA GLU A 3 75.50 172.03 24.73
C GLU A 3 74.23 171.49 24.03
N VAL A 4 73.78 172.13 22.94
CA VAL A 4 72.62 171.64 22.16
C VAL A 4 72.98 170.38 21.37
N GLN A 5 74.24 170.27 20.94
CA GLN A 5 74.75 169.09 20.27
C GLN A 5 74.88 167.92 21.26
N GLU A 6 75.35 168.20 22.47
CA GLU A 6 75.46 167.22 23.56
C GLU A 6 74.10 166.71 24.05
N ALA A 7 73.07 167.56 24.15
CA ALA A 7 71.71 167.15 24.50
C ALA A 7 71.02 166.31 23.39
N LEU A 8 71.28 166.64 22.12
CA LEU A 8 70.78 165.87 20.98
C LEU A 8 71.47 164.50 20.89
N ASP A 9 72.77 164.44 21.19
CA ASP A 9 73.53 163.19 21.22
C ASP A 9 73.12 162.32 22.43
N ALA A 10 72.84 162.90 23.60
CA ALA A 10 72.27 162.20 24.75
C ALA A 10 70.87 161.63 24.46
N GLN A 11 70.01 162.37 23.76
CA GLN A 11 68.67 161.90 23.38
C GLN A 11 68.75 160.78 22.32
N LYS A 12 69.65 160.90 21.34
CA LYS A 12 69.93 159.81 20.38
C LYS A 12 70.46 158.56 21.09
N GLU A 13 71.32 158.74 22.08
CA GLU A 13 71.84 157.63 22.88
C GLU A 13 70.72 156.97 23.72
N GLU A 14 69.81 157.75 24.31
CA GLU A 14 68.66 157.22 25.05
C GLU A 14 67.67 156.47 24.15
N PHE A 15 67.36 157.01 22.96
CA PHE A 15 66.55 156.31 21.97
C PHE A 15 67.23 155.03 21.46
N SER A 16 68.54 155.07 21.20
CA SER A 16 69.31 153.88 20.84
C SER A 16 69.25 152.82 21.96
N ARG A 17 69.36 153.23 23.24
CA ARG A 17 69.24 152.31 24.37
C ARG A 17 67.85 151.70 24.49
N ARG A 18 66.77 152.49 24.27
CA ARG A 18 65.39 151.98 24.27
C ARG A 18 65.11 151.08 23.07
N GLU A 19 65.59 151.45 21.89
CA GLU A 19 65.47 150.64 20.68
C GLU A 19 66.21 149.30 20.86
N ASP A 20 67.42 149.31 21.43
CA ASP A 20 68.14 148.09 21.77
C ASP A 20 67.41 147.24 22.82
N ALA A 21 66.75 147.87 23.81
CA ALA A 21 65.94 147.17 24.81
C ALA A 21 64.68 146.52 24.18
N PHE A 22 64.01 147.21 23.27
CA PHE A 22 62.88 146.65 22.52
C PHE A 22 63.32 145.55 21.57
N ARG A 23 64.42 145.74 20.84
CA ARG A 23 65.01 144.72 19.97
C ARG A 23 65.38 143.46 20.75
N ARG A 24 66.02 143.59 21.92
CA ARG A 24 66.29 142.47 22.83
C ARG A 24 65.02 141.79 23.34
N ARG A 25 63.96 142.56 23.62
CA ARG A 25 62.67 142.01 24.08
C ARG A 25 61.94 141.27 22.95
N GLU A 26 61.94 141.82 21.74
CA GLU A 26 61.39 141.21 20.54
C GLU A 26 62.15 139.93 20.17
N GLU A 27 63.49 139.97 20.17
CA GLU A 27 64.34 138.79 20.00
C GLU A 27 64.07 137.73 21.08
N GLY A 28 63.89 138.15 22.33
CA GLY A 28 63.54 137.27 23.45
C GLY A 28 62.15 136.63 23.31
N LEU A 29 61.15 137.38 22.84
CA LEU A 29 59.80 136.89 22.54
C LEU A 29 59.83 135.92 21.35
N ARG A 30 60.55 136.26 20.28
CA ARG A 30 60.73 135.41 19.10
C ARG A 30 61.44 134.10 19.44
N LYS A 31 62.45 134.16 20.32
CA LYS A 31 63.12 132.97 20.83
C LYS A 31 62.17 132.08 21.65
N LYS A 32 61.37 132.65 22.55
CA LYS A 32 60.35 131.90 23.30
C LYS A 32 59.27 131.29 22.42
N ASP A 33 58.83 132.01 21.39
CA ASP A 33 57.87 131.48 20.42
C ASP A 33 58.46 130.30 19.62
N LEU A 34 59.70 130.43 19.16
CA LEU A 34 60.42 129.34 18.50
C LEU A 34 60.61 128.13 19.42
N GLU A 35 60.99 128.34 20.69
CA GLU A 35 61.10 127.28 21.70
C GLU A 35 59.74 126.59 21.94
N LEU A 36 58.64 127.34 21.97
CA LEU A 36 57.29 126.80 22.14
C LEU A 36 56.88 125.98 20.91
N GLN A 37 57.11 126.49 19.70
CA GLN A 37 56.84 125.77 18.45
C GLN A 37 57.66 124.46 18.38
N GLU A 38 58.95 124.51 18.72
CA GLU A 38 59.78 123.30 18.81
C GLU A 38 59.25 122.30 19.84
N SER A 39 58.79 122.78 21.00
CA SER A 39 58.22 121.94 22.05
C SER A 39 56.93 121.26 21.60
N LEU A 40 56.07 121.98 20.85
CA LEU A 40 54.83 121.44 20.28
C LEU A 40 55.12 120.38 19.22
N ILE A 41 56.12 120.60 18.35
CA ILE A 41 56.55 119.60 17.36
C ILE A 41 57.08 118.35 18.07
N LYS A 42 57.93 118.51 19.09
CA LYS A 42 58.44 117.40 19.90
C LYS A 42 57.32 116.65 20.61
N PHE A 43 56.33 117.35 21.16
CA PHE A 43 55.18 116.75 21.83
C PHE A 43 54.25 116.01 20.86
N ASN A 44 53.95 116.59 19.70
CA ASN A 44 53.16 115.92 18.66
C ASN A 44 53.87 114.65 18.17
N LYS A 45 55.18 114.72 17.92
CA LYS A 45 56.00 113.55 17.58
C LYS A 45 55.94 112.49 18.68
N PHE A 46 56.06 112.89 19.94
CA PHE A 46 55.94 111.98 21.08
C PHE A 46 54.56 111.30 21.15
N LEU A 47 53.48 112.04 20.94
CA LEU A 47 52.12 111.49 20.91
C LEU A 47 51.95 110.48 19.76
N GLN A 48 52.40 110.82 18.55
CA GLN A 48 52.35 109.90 17.40
C GLN A 48 53.18 108.64 17.65
N GLU A 49 54.39 108.77 18.19
CA GLU A 49 55.24 107.61 18.53
C GLU A 49 54.61 106.75 19.64
N ASN A 50 53.99 107.36 20.65
CA ASN A 50 53.31 106.65 21.72
C ASN A 50 52.07 105.92 21.19
N GLU A 51 51.25 106.58 20.38
CA GLU A 51 50.09 105.97 19.73
C GLU A 51 50.51 104.83 18.80
N SER A 52 51.59 104.99 18.05
CA SER A 52 52.19 103.93 17.23
C SER A 52 52.65 102.74 18.07
N LYS A 53 53.29 102.98 19.24
CA LYS A 53 53.67 101.92 20.19
C LYS A 53 52.44 101.22 20.76
N ARG A 54 51.40 101.97 21.16
CA ARG A 54 50.12 101.45 21.65
C ARG A 54 49.44 100.56 20.61
N ASN A 55 49.32 101.04 19.37
CA ASN A 55 48.69 100.30 18.28
C ASN A 55 49.47 99.03 17.93
N ARG A 56 50.82 99.08 17.93
CA ARG A 56 51.65 97.87 17.76
C ARG A 56 51.43 96.86 18.89
N ALA A 57 51.36 97.31 20.14
CA ALA A 57 51.12 96.43 21.29
C ALA A 57 49.72 95.79 21.22
N ILE A 58 48.68 96.58 20.91
CA ILE A 58 47.31 96.09 20.72
C ILE A 58 47.24 95.07 19.58
N LYS A 59 47.89 95.35 18.44
CA LYS A 59 47.91 94.42 17.30
C LYS A 59 48.59 93.10 17.66
N ARG A 60 49.75 93.14 18.32
CA ARG A 60 50.44 91.92 18.79
C ARG A 60 49.57 91.11 19.74
N ALA A 61 48.95 91.77 20.73
CA ALA A 61 48.03 91.09 21.64
C ALA A 61 46.85 90.46 20.90
N SER A 62 46.26 91.16 19.92
CA SER A 62 45.16 90.63 19.10
C SER A 62 45.60 89.42 18.27
N ASP A 63 46.77 89.50 17.63
CA ASP A 63 47.31 88.40 16.80
C ASP A 63 47.67 87.18 17.67
N GLU A 64 48.24 87.40 18.87
CA GLU A 64 48.52 86.33 19.85
C GLU A 64 47.23 85.65 20.34
N ILE A 65 46.18 86.42 20.63
CA ILE A 65 44.86 85.88 21.02
C ILE A 65 44.28 85.03 19.88
N LYS A 66 44.32 85.52 18.64
CA LYS A 66 43.84 84.75 17.47
C LYS A 66 44.62 83.45 17.29
N GLN A 67 45.95 83.50 17.39
CA GLN A 67 46.80 82.31 17.29
C GLN A 67 46.51 81.32 18.41
N ARG A 68 46.31 81.80 19.64
CA ARG A 68 45.95 80.95 20.78
C ARG A 68 44.61 80.25 20.54
N LEU A 69 43.58 80.98 20.11
CA LEU A 69 42.25 80.42 19.85
C LEU A 69 42.27 79.36 18.73
N ALA A 70 43.00 79.63 17.64
CA ALA A 70 43.17 78.64 16.56
C ALA A 70 43.85 77.36 17.07
N LYS A 71 44.92 77.49 17.87
CA LYS A 71 45.60 76.35 18.48
C LYS A 71 44.71 75.61 19.48
N GLU A 72 43.90 76.31 20.27
CA GLU A 72 42.95 75.69 21.21
C GLU A 72 41.89 74.88 20.48
N GLN A 73 41.39 75.37 19.33
CA GLN A 73 40.46 74.62 18.48
C GLN A 73 41.12 73.36 17.90
N ASP A 74 42.36 73.46 17.41
CA ASP A 74 43.11 72.31 16.92
C ASP A 74 43.37 71.28 18.01
N VAL A 75 43.74 71.73 19.21
CA VAL A 75 43.91 70.85 20.38
C VAL A 75 42.60 70.14 20.73
N ALA A 76 41.46 70.84 20.71
CA ALA A 76 40.16 70.24 20.97
C ALA A 76 39.82 69.16 19.93
N ARG A 77 40.00 69.45 18.64
CA ARG A 77 39.76 68.50 17.55
C ARG A 77 40.67 67.27 17.63
N LEU A 78 41.96 67.48 17.94
CA LEU A 78 42.91 66.39 18.08
C LEU A 78 42.61 65.52 19.31
N LYS A 79 42.17 66.12 20.42
CA LYS A 79 41.73 65.38 21.61
C LYS A 79 40.53 64.50 21.32
N GLU A 80 39.52 65.02 20.64
CA GLU A 80 38.34 64.23 20.25
C GLU A 80 38.73 63.06 19.33
N SER A 81 39.62 63.31 18.37
CA SER A 81 40.11 62.25 17.48
C SER A 81 40.87 61.18 18.25
N LEU A 82 41.72 61.58 19.19
CA LEU A 82 42.50 60.68 20.04
C LEU A 82 41.59 59.82 20.94
N GLU A 83 40.54 60.40 21.50
CA GLU A 83 39.55 59.67 22.31
C GLU A 83 38.83 58.61 21.46
N ARG A 84 38.35 58.99 20.27
CA ARG A 84 37.72 58.04 19.33
C ARG A 84 38.66 56.87 18.98
N PHE A 85 39.92 57.14 18.66
CA PHE A 85 40.89 56.09 18.33
C PHE A 85 41.21 55.21 19.53
N ASN A 86 41.25 55.76 20.75
CA ASN A 86 41.45 54.97 21.96
C ASN A 86 40.27 54.02 22.23
N GLU A 87 39.04 54.50 22.07
CA GLU A 87 37.85 53.65 22.20
C GLU A 87 37.83 52.53 21.16
N GLU A 88 38.17 52.83 19.91
CA GLU A 88 38.27 51.83 18.85
C GLU A 88 39.36 50.81 19.16
N ASN A 89 40.54 51.27 19.60
CA ASN A 89 41.63 50.39 19.98
C ASN A 89 41.29 49.50 21.17
N GLU A 90 40.57 50.01 22.18
CA GLU A 90 40.07 49.17 23.29
C GLU A 90 39.07 48.12 22.79
N LYS A 91 38.15 48.48 21.89
CA LYS A 91 37.19 47.53 21.30
C LYS A 91 37.93 46.42 20.56
N LEU A 92 38.85 46.77 19.65
CA LEU A 92 39.64 45.79 18.92
C LEU A 92 40.51 44.93 19.85
N SER A 93 41.16 45.53 20.86
CA SER A 93 41.94 44.80 21.85
C SER A 93 41.10 43.75 22.59
N ASN A 94 39.87 44.12 22.97
CA ASN A 94 38.95 43.21 23.63
C ASN A 94 38.46 42.09 22.70
N GLU A 95 38.22 42.38 21.42
CA GLU A 95 37.89 41.35 20.42
C GLU A 95 39.05 40.36 20.21
N VAL A 96 40.27 40.87 20.07
CA VAL A 96 41.48 40.03 19.96
C VAL A 96 41.62 39.14 21.19
N LYS A 97 41.47 39.68 22.41
CA LYS A 97 41.52 38.88 23.65
C LYS A 97 40.45 37.78 23.67
N LYS A 98 39.23 38.07 23.24
CA LYS A 98 38.14 37.09 23.16
C LYS A 98 38.44 35.98 22.14
N ASN A 99 39.04 36.34 21.00
CA ASN A 99 39.32 35.41 19.91
C ASN A 99 40.60 34.59 20.13
N LEU A 100 41.54 35.09 20.93
CA LEU A 100 42.82 34.46 21.20
C LEU A 100 42.69 33.02 21.71
N LYS A 101 41.63 32.73 22.49
CA LYS A 101 41.35 31.36 22.98
C LYS A 101 41.10 30.37 21.85
N TYR A 102 40.49 30.80 20.74
CA TYR A 102 40.24 29.95 19.59
C TYR A 102 41.51 29.75 18.78
N THR A 103 42.29 30.80 18.57
CA THR A 103 43.62 30.68 17.93
C THR A 103 44.51 29.72 18.69
N ARG A 104 44.63 29.88 20.01
CA ARG A 104 45.42 28.98 20.87
C ARG A 104 44.94 27.53 20.81
N TYR A 105 43.62 27.33 20.74
CA TYR A 105 43.06 25.99 20.57
C TYR A 105 43.44 25.38 19.21
N LEU A 106 43.34 26.15 18.12
CA LEU A 106 43.70 25.68 16.78
C LEU A 106 45.20 25.40 16.66
N GLU A 107 46.05 26.25 17.24
CA GLU A 107 47.49 26.03 17.34
C GLU A 107 47.80 24.75 18.12
N LEU A 108 47.12 24.50 19.25
CA LEU A 108 47.29 23.28 20.03
C LEU A 108 46.92 22.03 19.20
N VAL A 109 45.80 22.08 18.47
CA VAL A 109 45.37 20.95 17.62
C VAL A 109 46.37 20.72 16.48
N GLN A 110 46.85 21.79 15.85
CA GLN A 110 47.91 21.72 14.84
C GLN A 110 49.19 21.08 15.40
N GLU A 111 49.61 21.47 16.61
CA GLU A 111 50.78 20.91 17.28
C GLU A 111 50.62 19.41 17.60
N THR A 112 49.40 18.95 17.87
CA THR A 112 49.14 17.52 18.11
C THR A 112 49.17 16.67 16.85
N VAL A 113 48.84 17.23 15.68
CA VAL A 113 48.77 16.50 14.40
C VAL A 113 49.42 17.29 13.26
N PRO A 114 50.73 17.56 13.34
CA PRO A 114 51.41 18.44 12.39
C PRO A 114 51.61 17.80 11.01
N GLU A 115 51.64 16.47 10.92
CA GLU A 115 51.82 15.78 9.63
C GLU A 115 50.57 15.83 8.74
N ASP A 116 49.38 15.75 9.34
CA ASP A 116 48.12 15.78 8.58
C ASP A 116 47.63 17.21 8.31
N TYR A 117 47.93 18.15 9.21
CA TYR A 117 47.48 19.54 9.11
C TYR A 117 48.63 20.52 9.44
N PRO A 118 49.54 20.76 8.47
CA PRO A 118 50.68 21.66 8.67
C PRO A 118 50.28 23.10 8.99
N GLU A 119 49.15 23.57 8.45
CA GLU A 119 48.61 24.90 8.74
C GLU A 119 47.21 24.83 9.39
N ILE A 120 46.89 25.83 10.22
CA ILE A 120 45.53 25.99 10.79
C ILE A 120 44.48 26.07 9.67
N THR A 121 44.83 26.67 8.54
CA THR A 121 43.97 26.76 7.35
C THR A 121 43.54 25.37 6.86
N ASP A 122 44.44 24.39 6.88
CA ASP A 122 44.16 23.01 6.46
C ASP A 122 43.15 22.33 7.38
N LEU A 123 43.28 22.56 8.69
CA LEU A 123 42.33 22.07 9.69
C LEU A 123 40.93 22.67 9.48
N VAL A 124 40.85 23.97 9.20
CA VAL A 124 39.58 24.66 8.94
C VAL A 124 38.94 24.16 7.64
N ASN A 125 39.74 24.00 6.57
CA ASN A 125 39.26 23.46 5.31
C ASN A 125 38.73 22.03 5.48
N ARG A 126 39.48 21.17 6.19
CA ARG A 126 39.05 19.81 6.49
C ARG A 126 37.76 19.78 7.30
N TYR A 127 37.64 20.64 8.31
CA TYR A 127 36.41 20.78 9.08
C TYR A 127 35.23 21.17 8.18
N ASN A 128 35.41 22.15 7.29
CA ASN A 128 34.36 22.59 6.38
C ASN A 128 33.92 21.45 5.45
N THR A 129 34.87 20.73 4.84
CA THR A 129 34.57 19.55 4.02
C THR A 129 33.83 18.49 4.81
N LEU A 130 34.26 18.19 6.05
CA LEU A 130 33.61 17.18 6.88
C LEU A 130 32.21 17.61 7.34
N LYS A 131 32.03 18.90 7.64
CA LYS A 131 30.75 19.50 8.00
C LYS A 131 29.76 19.42 6.84
N ASP A 132 30.19 19.77 5.63
CA ASP A 132 29.37 19.68 4.43
C ASP A 132 29.04 18.21 4.10
N ALA A 133 30.04 17.32 4.13
CA ALA A 133 29.81 15.88 3.91
C ALA A 133 28.85 15.28 4.95
N ASN A 134 28.94 15.69 6.22
CA ASN A 134 28.03 15.22 7.26
C ASN A 134 26.61 15.76 7.05
N ARG A 135 26.46 17.03 6.64
CA ARG A 135 25.15 17.59 6.26
C ARG A 135 24.51 16.77 5.14
N ASP A 136 25.26 16.54 4.07
CA ASP A 136 24.78 15.83 2.89
C ASP A 136 24.46 14.36 3.21
N LEU A 137 25.30 13.68 4.00
CA LEU A 137 25.06 12.31 4.47
C LEU A 137 23.81 12.23 5.37
N SER A 138 23.64 13.18 6.28
CA SER A 138 22.47 13.26 7.17
C SER A 138 21.18 13.50 6.39
N GLU A 139 21.23 14.31 5.34
CA GLU A 139 20.09 14.53 4.45
C GLU A 139 19.74 13.28 3.65
N ASN A 140 20.75 12.65 3.02
CA ASN A 140 20.57 11.40 2.29
C ASN A 140 20.03 10.28 3.18
N GLN A 141 20.52 10.16 4.42
CA GLN A 141 20.00 9.21 5.39
C GLN A 141 18.50 9.42 5.64
N LYS A 142 18.06 10.66 5.86
CA LYS A 142 16.63 10.97 6.05
C LYS A 142 15.79 10.64 4.82
N VAL A 143 16.31 10.87 3.62
CA VAL A 143 15.63 10.52 2.36
C VAL A 143 15.49 9.00 2.24
N HIS A 144 16.59 8.26 2.43
CA HIS A 144 16.58 6.80 2.36
C HIS A 144 15.71 6.16 3.43
N GLU A 145 15.67 6.72 4.64
CA GLU A 145 14.79 6.26 5.71
C GLU A 145 13.31 6.42 5.33
N LYS A 146 12.91 7.57 4.78
CA LYS A 146 11.56 7.79 4.25
C LYS A 146 11.21 6.82 3.12
N ASP A 147 12.15 6.59 2.22
CA ASP A 147 11.96 5.65 1.10
C ASP A 147 11.84 4.21 1.57
N ASN A 148 12.64 3.81 2.55
CA ASN A 148 12.57 2.49 3.17
C ASN A 148 11.23 2.31 3.89
N GLU A 149 10.80 3.28 4.68
CA GLU A 149 9.49 3.27 5.34
C GLU A 149 8.35 3.10 4.32
N ARG A 150 8.40 3.87 3.23
CA ARG A 150 7.42 3.75 2.13
C ARG A 150 7.41 2.35 1.50
N LYS A 151 8.59 1.76 1.27
CA LYS A 151 8.69 0.38 0.74
C LYS A 151 8.19 -0.65 1.75
N ARG A 152 8.50 -0.48 3.04
CA ARG A 152 8.02 -1.34 4.12
C ARG A 152 6.50 -1.33 4.22
N LEU A 153 5.88 -0.16 4.15
CA LEU A 153 4.43 -0.01 4.13
C LEU A 153 3.80 -0.69 2.91
N LYS A 154 4.34 -0.46 1.70
CA LYS A 154 3.88 -1.13 0.48
C LYS A 154 3.98 -2.65 0.57
N PHE A 155 5.09 -3.16 1.10
CA PHE A 155 5.28 -4.59 1.29
C PHE A 155 4.27 -5.16 2.29
N ALA A 156 4.07 -4.50 3.44
CA ALA A 156 3.09 -4.93 4.43
C ALA A 156 1.65 -4.94 3.86
N MET A 157 1.28 -3.94 3.06
CA MET A 157 -0.01 -3.91 2.36
C MET A 157 -0.14 -5.07 1.37
N PHE A 158 0.87 -5.31 0.54
CA PHE A 158 0.88 -6.42 -0.42
C PHE A 158 0.80 -7.78 0.27
N THR A 159 1.53 -7.98 1.38
CA THR A 159 1.43 -9.21 2.17
C THR A 159 0.02 -9.39 2.72
N LYS A 160 -0.58 -8.34 3.29
CA LYS A 160 -1.95 -8.40 3.83
C LYS A 160 -2.96 -8.74 2.73
N GLU A 161 -2.85 -8.11 1.58
CA GLU A 161 -3.71 -8.37 0.41
C GLU A 161 -3.57 -9.83 -0.03
N ARG A 162 -2.34 -10.32 -0.21
CA ARG A 162 -2.11 -11.71 -0.62
C ARG A 162 -2.58 -12.73 0.42
N THR A 163 -2.43 -12.44 1.71
CA THR A 163 -2.99 -13.30 2.77
C THR A 163 -4.51 -13.33 2.69
N ASN A 164 -5.16 -12.20 2.40
CA ASN A 164 -6.60 -12.15 2.20
C ASN A 164 -7.03 -12.97 0.98
N ASP A 165 -6.31 -12.87 -0.14
CA ASP A 165 -6.56 -13.71 -1.33
C ASP A 165 -6.48 -15.20 -1.01
N ILE A 166 -5.45 -15.62 -0.24
CA ILE A 166 -5.30 -17.02 0.19
C ILE A 166 -6.51 -17.45 1.01
N LEU A 167 -6.98 -16.62 1.93
CA LEU A 167 -8.18 -16.93 2.72
C LEU A 167 -9.43 -17.04 1.83
N ASN A 168 -9.58 -16.15 0.85
CA ASN A 168 -10.69 -16.21 -0.11
C ASN A 168 -10.65 -17.49 -0.95
N PHE A 169 -9.49 -17.86 -1.49
CA PHE A 169 -9.33 -19.11 -2.23
C PHE A 169 -9.56 -20.34 -1.34
N ASN A 170 -9.12 -20.34 -0.08
CA ASN A 170 -9.39 -21.43 0.85
C ASN A 170 -10.89 -21.59 1.13
N ASN A 171 -11.61 -20.47 1.27
CA ASN A 171 -13.06 -20.49 1.43
C ASN A 171 -13.76 -21.04 0.17
N GLU A 172 -13.27 -20.67 -1.02
CA GLU A 172 -13.79 -21.18 -2.29
C GLU A 172 -13.53 -22.69 -2.44
N ILE A 173 -12.32 -23.15 -2.11
CA ILE A 173 -11.95 -24.57 -2.08
C ILE A 173 -12.89 -25.33 -1.14
N ALA A 174 -13.13 -24.84 0.07
CA ALA A 174 -14.05 -25.48 1.02
C ALA A 174 -15.49 -25.55 0.49
N SER A 175 -15.96 -24.50 -0.19
CA SER A 175 -17.27 -24.47 -0.83
C SER A 175 -17.37 -25.52 -1.96
N LEU A 176 -16.35 -25.59 -2.82
CA LEU A 176 -16.28 -26.56 -3.91
C LEU A 176 -16.17 -28.00 -3.40
N GLN A 177 -15.37 -28.25 -2.37
CA GLN A 177 -15.27 -29.56 -1.69
C GLN A 177 -16.63 -29.99 -1.15
N LYS A 178 -17.35 -29.11 -0.44
CA LYS A 178 -18.69 -29.39 0.05
C LYS A 178 -19.67 -29.72 -1.08
N GLN A 179 -19.59 -28.99 -2.20
CA GLN A 179 -20.41 -29.28 -3.38
C GLN A 179 -20.07 -30.65 -3.97
N LEU A 180 -18.79 -30.97 -4.10
CA LEU A 180 -18.31 -32.26 -4.59
C LEU A 180 -18.79 -33.41 -3.70
N GLU A 181 -18.59 -33.33 -2.39
CA GLU A 181 -19.08 -34.33 -1.43
C GLU A 181 -20.60 -34.52 -1.51
N THR A 182 -21.35 -33.43 -1.69
CA THR A 182 -22.81 -33.49 -1.87
C THR A 182 -23.19 -34.19 -3.17
N ARG A 183 -22.47 -33.94 -4.27
CA ARG A 183 -22.71 -34.60 -5.56
C ARG A 183 -22.30 -36.07 -5.52
N GLU A 184 -21.19 -36.41 -4.90
CA GLU A 184 -20.74 -37.79 -4.70
C GLU A 184 -21.73 -38.58 -3.84
N SER A 185 -22.20 -38.01 -2.72
CA SER A 185 -23.22 -38.65 -1.88
C SER A 185 -24.52 -38.89 -2.66
N ASN A 186 -24.96 -37.92 -3.46
CA ASN A 186 -26.13 -38.09 -4.33
C ASN A 186 -25.92 -39.15 -5.42
N ALA A 187 -24.72 -39.23 -6.01
CA ALA A 187 -24.40 -40.23 -7.02
C ALA A 187 -24.40 -41.64 -6.42
N ILE A 188 -23.78 -41.82 -5.25
CA ILE A 188 -23.80 -43.10 -4.51
C ILE A 188 -25.24 -43.51 -4.18
N ARG A 189 -26.08 -42.57 -3.71
CA ARG A 189 -27.50 -42.85 -3.45
C ARG A 189 -28.23 -43.29 -4.71
N LEU A 190 -28.09 -42.56 -5.81
CA LEU A 190 -28.76 -42.89 -7.07
C LEU A 190 -28.26 -44.23 -7.63
N GLN A 191 -26.96 -44.52 -7.50
CA GLN A 191 -26.40 -45.82 -7.88
C GLN A 191 -27.02 -46.95 -7.06
N HIS A 192 -27.15 -46.78 -5.74
CA HIS A 192 -27.81 -47.76 -4.88
C HIS A 192 -29.29 -47.99 -5.29
N ASP A 193 -30.01 -46.92 -5.63
CA ASP A 193 -31.40 -47.02 -6.07
C ASP A 193 -31.51 -47.76 -7.42
N VAL A 194 -30.59 -47.49 -8.36
CA VAL A 194 -30.49 -48.21 -9.63
C VAL A 194 -30.15 -49.67 -9.39
N ASP A 195 -29.14 -50.00 -8.58
CA ASP A 195 -28.75 -51.38 -8.28
C ASP A 195 -29.90 -52.15 -7.61
N THR A 196 -30.62 -51.51 -6.70
CA THR A 196 -31.82 -52.09 -6.06
C THR A 196 -32.90 -52.36 -7.10
N THR A 197 -33.14 -51.42 -8.01
CA THR A 197 -34.11 -51.57 -9.10
C THR A 197 -33.72 -52.70 -10.04
N ILE A 198 -32.45 -52.77 -10.45
CA ILE A 198 -31.91 -53.85 -11.29
C ILE A 198 -32.09 -55.20 -10.59
N ARG A 199 -31.82 -55.29 -9.29
CA ARG A 199 -31.98 -56.53 -8.51
C ARG A 199 -33.44 -56.99 -8.48
N ILE A 200 -34.36 -56.08 -8.17
CA ILE A 200 -35.81 -56.35 -8.15
C ILE A 200 -36.29 -56.77 -9.55
N THR A 201 -35.88 -56.05 -10.60
CA THR A 201 -36.24 -56.38 -11.97
C THR A 201 -35.69 -57.73 -12.38
N SER A 202 -34.43 -58.04 -12.06
CA SER A 202 -33.82 -59.35 -12.34
C SER A 202 -34.55 -60.49 -11.63
N ASP A 203 -34.95 -60.31 -10.36
CA ASP A 203 -35.70 -61.31 -9.61
C ASP A 203 -37.06 -61.57 -10.26
N LYS A 204 -37.79 -60.51 -10.66
CA LYS A 204 -39.06 -60.64 -11.39
C LYS A 204 -38.90 -61.29 -12.76
N THR A 205 -37.86 -60.92 -13.53
CA THR A 205 -37.57 -61.52 -14.83
C THR A 205 -37.27 -63.01 -14.68
N LEU A 206 -36.56 -63.41 -13.62
CA LEU A 206 -36.30 -64.82 -13.31
C LEU A 206 -37.60 -65.57 -12.99
N GLU A 207 -38.47 -65.01 -12.13
CA GLU A 207 -39.78 -65.60 -11.82
C GLU A 207 -40.62 -65.81 -13.09
N VAL A 208 -40.69 -64.80 -13.97
CA VAL A 208 -41.40 -64.93 -15.24
C VAL A 208 -40.76 -66.02 -16.11
N GLY A 209 -39.43 -66.07 -16.23
CA GLY A 209 -38.73 -67.12 -16.96
C GLY A 209 -39.04 -68.53 -16.43
N GLN A 210 -39.11 -68.71 -15.10
CA GLN A 210 -39.49 -69.97 -14.47
C GLN A 210 -40.94 -70.37 -14.79
N ILE A 211 -41.88 -69.41 -14.76
CA ILE A 211 -43.28 -69.65 -15.14
C ILE A 211 -43.36 -70.09 -16.61
N LEU A 212 -42.70 -69.37 -17.52
CA LEU A 212 -42.69 -69.71 -18.94
C LEU A 212 -42.10 -71.10 -19.20
N MET A 213 -41.00 -71.45 -18.53
CA MET A 213 -40.42 -72.80 -18.60
C MET A 213 -41.36 -73.87 -18.05
N ALA A 214 -42.04 -73.61 -16.93
CA ALA A 214 -43.01 -74.54 -16.36
C ALA A 214 -44.20 -74.77 -17.30
N VAL A 215 -44.73 -73.70 -17.90
CA VAL A 215 -45.78 -73.78 -18.95
C VAL A 215 -45.29 -74.59 -20.14
N GLY A 216 -44.08 -74.30 -20.65
CA GLY A 216 -43.50 -75.05 -21.77
C GLY A 216 -43.30 -76.54 -21.46
N ASN A 217 -42.79 -76.86 -20.26
CA ASN A 217 -42.62 -78.24 -19.81
C ASN A 217 -43.96 -78.98 -19.66
N LEU A 218 -45.00 -78.29 -19.16
CA LEU A 218 -46.35 -78.84 -19.06
C LEU A 218 -46.96 -79.07 -20.44
N LEU A 219 -46.85 -78.09 -21.34
CA LEU A 219 -47.32 -78.17 -22.73
C LEU A 219 -46.66 -79.36 -23.43
N GLN A 220 -45.34 -79.48 -23.30
CA GLN A 220 -44.60 -80.60 -23.86
C GLN A 220 -45.12 -81.94 -23.30
N ARG A 221 -45.40 -82.05 -22.00
CA ARG A 221 -45.98 -83.27 -21.42
C ARG A 221 -47.39 -83.58 -21.92
N SER A 222 -48.23 -82.57 -22.15
CA SER A 222 -49.59 -82.76 -22.69
C SER A 222 -49.60 -83.08 -24.20
N THR A 223 -48.58 -82.65 -24.95
CA THR A 223 -48.53 -82.80 -26.41
C THR A 223 -47.60 -83.90 -26.90
N CYS A 224 -46.61 -84.33 -26.10
CA CYS A 224 -45.65 -85.38 -26.50
C CYS A 224 -46.10 -86.80 -26.11
N GLY A 225 -45.87 -87.74 -27.03
CA GLY A 225 -46.19 -89.16 -26.87
C GLY A 225 -47.58 -89.56 -27.39
N ILE A 226 -48.01 -90.78 -27.08
CA ILE A 226 -49.29 -91.41 -27.52
C ILE A 226 -50.53 -90.58 -27.15
N HIS A 227 -50.40 -89.65 -26.19
CA HIS A 227 -51.48 -88.80 -25.71
C HIS A 227 -51.78 -87.59 -26.62
N GLY A 228 -50.80 -87.09 -27.39
CA GLY A 228 -51.05 -86.02 -28.37
C GLY A 228 -51.92 -86.47 -29.54
N THR A 229 -51.90 -87.77 -29.85
CA THR A 229 -52.67 -88.38 -30.95
C THR A 229 -54.11 -88.77 -30.57
N ILE A 230 -54.52 -88.62 -29.30
CA ILE A 230 -55.86 -88.99 -28.80
C ILE A 230 -56.79 -87.75 -28.67
N LEU A 231 -56.29 -86.56 -28.98
CA LEU A 231 -57.03 -85.31 -28.84
C LEU A 231 -58.07 -85.15 -29.97
N LYS A 232 -59.34 -85.00 -29.59
CA LYS A 232 -60.46 -84.74 -30.52
C LYS A 232 -60.80 -83.25 -30.64
N HIS A 233 -60.22 -82.41 -29.79
CA HIS A 233 -60.45 -80.96 -29.78
C HIS A 233 -59.14 -80.18 -29.80
N ILE A 234 -58.31 -80.42 -30.82
CA ILE A 234 -57.30 -79.45 -31.26
C ILE A 234 -57.95 -78.64 -32.39
N GLU A 235 -58.60 -77.53 -32.03
CA GLU A 235 -58.74 -76.39 -32.94
C GLU A 235 -57.63 -75.40 -32.58
N VAL A 236 -56.41 -75.69 -33.06
CA VAL A 236 -55.37 -74.64 -33.10
C VAL A 236 -55.75 -73.76 -34.28
N LYS A 237 -56.40 -72.64 -33.96
CA LYS A 237 -56.46 -71.49 -34.86
C LYS A 237 -55.03 -71.07 -35.15
N ASP A 238 -54.65 -71.13 -36.42
CA ASP A 238 -53.49 -70.41 -36.96
C ASP A 238 -53.59 -68.95 -36.53
N VAL A 239 -52.78 -68.57 -35.53
CA VAL A 239 -52.47 -67.17 -35.30
C VAL A 239 -51.29 -66.88 -36.21
N THR A 240 -51.64 -66.42 -37.40
CA THR A 240 -50.78 -65.81 -38.40
C THR A 240 -49.69 -64.94 -37.76
N ALA A 241 -48.45 -65.22 -38.14
CA ALA A 241 -47.30 -64.35 -37.92
C ALA A 241 -47.56 -62.94 -38.48
N PRO A 242 -47.28 -61.87 -37.72
CA PRO A 242 -47.07 -60.55 -38.29
C PRO A 242 -45.61 -60.40 -38.71
N ASN A 243 -45.43 -59.90 -39.92
CA ASN A 243 -44.17 -59.58 -40.59
C ASN A 243 -43.22 -58.74 -39.74
N GLU A 244 -41.94 -59.06 -39.85
CA GLU A 244 -40.82 -58.23 -39.44
C GLU A 244 -40.77 -56.96 -40.32
N GLU A 245 -41.10 -55.81 -39.75
CA GLU A 245 -40.63 -54.52 -40.26
C GLU A 245 -39.53 -53.99 -39.33
N HIS A 246 -38.31 -53.94 -39.88
CA HIS A 246 -37.16 -53.31 -39.23
C HIS A 246 -37.39 -51.80 -39.08
N SER A 247 -37.39 -51.31 -37.84
CA SER A 247 -36.99 -49.93 -37.55
C SER A 247 -35.94 -49.93 -36.45
N HIS A 248 -34.78 -49.35 -36.76
CA HIS A 248 -33.69 -49.12 -35.84
C HIS A 248 -34.02 -47.91 -34.95
N THR A 249 -34.29 -48.15 -33.67
CA THR A 249 -34.16 -47.14 -32.61
C THR A 249 -33.55 -47.77 -31.36
N ASN A 250 -32.62 -47.03 -30.74
CA ASN A 250 -31.91 -47.41 -29.52
C ASN A 250 -32.86 -47.39 -28.31
N ASP A 251 -33.72 -48.39 -28.18
CA ASP A 251 -34.50 -48.65 -26.95
C ASP A 251 -34.46 -50.16 -26.66
N HIS A 252 -33.34 -50.63 -26.10
CA HIS A 252 -33.16 -52.03 -25.71
C HIS A 252 -34.23 -52.47 -24.68
N GLU A 253 -34.61 -51.56 -23.77
CA GLU A 253 -35.64 -51.79 -22.76
C GLU A 253 -37.03 -52.01 -23.37
N LYS A 254 -37.44 -51.21 -24.36
CA LYS A 254 -38.74 -51.40 -25.02
C LYS A 254 -38.79 -52.70 -25.81
N LYS A 255 -37.66 -53.12 -26.38
CA LYS A 255 -37.57 -54.37 -27.14
C LYS A 255 -37.69 -55.58 -26.21
N GLU A 256 -36.99 -55.56 -25.07
CA GLU A 256 -37.10 -56.60 -24.04
C GLU A 256 -38.52 -56.65 -23.43
N GLU A 257 -39.16 -55.50 -23.19
CA GLU A 257 -40.53 -55.44 -22.71
C GLU A 257 -41.53 -56.00 -23.74
N LEU A 258 -41.34 -55.69 -25.03
CA LEU A 258 -42.16 -56.24 -26.11
C LEU A 258 -42.02 -57.76 -26.23
N GLU A 259 -40.79 -58.26 -26.12
CA GLU A 259 -40.48 -59.68 -26.19
C GLU A 259 -41.07 -60.44 -24.99
N LEU A 260 -40.98 -59.86 -23.79
CA LEU A 260 -41.60 -60.42 -22.58
C LEU A 260 -43.12 -60.49 -22.71
N LEU A 261 -43.76 -59.44 -23.24
CA LEU A 261 -45.21 -59.42 -23.48
C LEU A 261 -45.64 -60.44 -24.53
N GLN A 262 -44.86 -60.61 -25.59
CA GLN A 262 -45.12 -61.62 -26.62
C GLN A 262 -44.97 -63.03 -26.07
N ASN A 263 -43.93 -63.29 -25.27
CA ASN A 263 -43.73 -64.56 -24.58
C ASN A 263 -44.87 -64.85 -23.59
N GLY A 264 -45.36 -63.83 -22.87
CA GLY A 264 -46.53 -63.94 -22.00
C GLY A 264 -47.80 -64.31 -22.77
N ARG A 265 -48.06 -63.68 -23.93
CA ARG A 265 -49.21 -64.04 -24.79
C ARG A 265 -49.12 -65.48 -25.31
N LYS A 266 -47.92 -65.89 -25.72
CA LYS A 266 -47.68 -67.26 -26.18
C LYS A 266 -47.94 -68.27 -25.06
N ALA A 267 -47.43 -68.02 -23.85
CA ALA A 267 -47.68 -68.89 -22.70
C ALA A 267 -49.15 -68.97 -22.28
N MET A 268 -49.93 -67.88 -22.44
CA MET A 268 -51.38 -67.94 -22.23
C MET A 268 -52.06 -68.86 -23.25
N ALA A 269 -51.69 -68.78 -24.52
CA ALA A 269 -52.20 -69.70 -25.54
C ALA A 269 -51.79 -71.16 -25.26
N ASP A 270 -50.55 -71.38 -24.83
CA ASP A 270 -50.05 -72.70 -24.44
C ASP A 270 -50.82 -73.26 -23.22
N LEU A 271 -51.15 -72.42 -22.24
CA LEU A 271 -51.99 -72.79 -21.10
C LEU A 271 -53.42 -73.16 -21.50
N ASP A 272 -54.01 -72.49 -22.49
CA ASP A 272 -55.34 -72.85 -23.02
C ASP A 272 -55.33 -74.25 -23.67
N VAL A 273 -54.24 -74.59 -24.38
CA VAL A 273 -54.04 -75.92 -24.95
C VAL A 273 -53.84 -76.98 -23.86
N ILE A 274 -53.10 -76.66 -22.79
CA ILE A 274 -52.96 -77.55 -21.63
C ILE A 274 -54.33 -77.74 -20.95
N ALA A 275 -55.13 -76.69 -20.83
CA ALA A 275 -56.46 -76.74 -20.23
C ALA A 275 -57.42 -77.65 -21.02
N SER A 276 -57.43 -77.54 -22.36
CA SER A 276 -58.24 -78.43 -23.20
C SER A 276 -57.77 -79.89 -23.10
N TYR A 277 -56.45 -80.12 -23.08
CA TYR A 277 -55.88 -81.44 -22.82
C TYR A 277 -56.36 -82.02 -21.48
N MET A 278 -56.36 -81.21 -20.41
CA MET A 278 -56.81 -81.65 -19.09
C MET A 278 -58.30 -82.02 -19.06
N VAL A 279 -59.15 -81.29 -19.78
CA VAL A 279 -60.57 -81.63 -19.93
C VAL A 279 -60.73 -82.98 -20.64
N ASP A 280 -60.06 -83.17 -21.77
CA ASP A 280 -60.09 -84.41 -22.53
C ASP A 280 -59.53 -85.59 -21.71
N PHE A 281 -58.42 -85.40 -21.01
CA PHE A 281 -57.84 -86.42 -20.13
C PHE A 281 -58.79 -86.79 -18.98
N THR A 282 -59.47 -85.81 -18.38
CA THR A 282 -60.45 -86.04 -17.33
C THR A 282 -61.65 -86.83 -17.86
N ALA A 283 -62.13 -86.52 -19.06
CA ALA A 283 -63.19 -87.27 -19.73
C ALA A 283 -62.77 -88.72 -20.03
N ILE A 284 -61.52 -88.96 -20.45
CA ILE A 284 -60.98 -90.31 -20.69
C ILE A 284 -60.89 -91.11 -19.38
N VAL A 285 -60.39 -90.49 -18.30
CA VAL A 285 -60.32 -91.15 -16.98
C VAL A 285 -61.72 -91.49 -16.49
N GLN A 286 -62.67 -90.57 -16.63
CA GLN A 286 -64.07 -90.79 -16.25
C GLN A 286 -64.70 -91.93 -17.07
N ALA A 287 -64.50 -91.96 -18.39
CA ALA A 287 -64.97 -93.04 -19.26
C ALA A 287 -64.33 -94.40 -18.89
N ARG A 288 -63.06 -94.43 -18.47
CA ARG A 288 -62.41 -95.67 -17.99
C ARG A 288 -62.96 -96.13 -16.65
N VAL A 289 -63.25 -95.21 -15.73
CA VAL A 289 -63.91 -95.52 -14.45
C VAL A 289 -65.32 -96.06 -14.68
N GLU A 290 -66.05 -95.49 -15.64
CA GLU A 290 -67.38 -95.96 -16.05
C GLU A 290 -67.31 -97.32 -16.74
N ALA A 291 -66.34 -97.56 -17.61
CA ALA A 291 -66.11 -98.85 -18.25
C ALA A 291 -65.68 -99.94 -17.23
N GLN A 292 -64.87 -99.61 -16.23
CA GLN A 292 -64.55 -100.52 -15.13
C GLN A 292 -65.75 -100.82 -14.24
N ARG A 293 -66.62 -99.83 -14.00
CA ARG A 293 -67.92 -100.05 -13.32
C ARG A 293 -68.82 -100.96 -14.14
N ALA A 294 -68.88 -100.78 -15.46
CA ALA A 294 -69.66 -101.62 -16.37
C ALA A 294 -69.10 -103.05 -16.45
N GLN A 295 -67.77 -103.23 -16.51
CA GLN A 295 -67.11 -104.54 -16.46
C GLN A 295 -67.34 -105.25 -15.12
N LYS A 296 -67.28 -104.54 -13.99
CA LYS A 296 -67.67 -105.12 -12.68
C LYS A 296 -69.13 -105.54 -12.65
N LYS A 297 -70.03 -104.78 -13.29
CA LYS A 297 -71.46 -105.12 -13.44
C LYS A 297 -71.67 -106.35 -14.34
N ALA A 298 -70.91 -106.48 -15.42
CA ALA A 298 -70.96 -107.63 -16.33
C ALA A 298 -70.33 -108.91 -15.73
N ALA A 299 -69.23 -108.78 -14.98
CA ALA A 299 -68.61 -109.88 -14.25
C ALA A 299 -69.53 -110.41 -13.12
N ALA A 300 -70.30 -109.54 -12.48
CA ALA A 300 -71.34 -109.94 -11.52
C ALA A 300 -72.49 -110.72 -12.20
N ALA A 301 -72.88 -110.35 -13.42
CA ALA A 301 -73.92 -111.05 -14.18
C ALA A 301 -73.47 -112.40 -14.77
N ALA A 302 -72.18 -112.60 -15.03
CA ALA A 302 -71.62 -113.87 -15.49
C ALA A 302 -71.40 -114.92 -14.37
N ALA A 303 -71.34 -114.48 -13.10
CA ALA A 303 -71.19 -115.36 -11.95
C ALA A 303 -72.51 -116.09 -11.56
N GLU A 304 -73.67 -115.62 -12.03
CA GLU A 304 -74.98 -116.23 -11.71
C GLU A 304 -75.38 -117.40 -12.64
N SER A 305 -74.64 -117.68 -13.72
CA SER A 305 -75.03 -118.69 -14.74
C SER A 305 -74.18 -119.97 -14.81
N GLY A 306 -73.28 -120.23 -13.85
CA GLY A 306 -72.30 -121.32 -13.93
C GLY A 306 -72.05 -122.12 -12.65
N ASN A 307 -73.07 -122.65 -11.96
CA ASN A 307 -72.83 -123.60 -10.87
C ASN A 307 -73.85 -124.77 -10.83
N PHE A 308 -73.60 -125.79 -11.66
CA PHE A 308 -74.11 -127.15 -11.53
C PHE A 308 -72.95 -128.13 -11.77
N SER A 309 -72.80 -129.14 -10.89
CA SER A 309 -72.00 -130.38 -11.02
C SER A 309 -70.50 -130.41 -10.61
N SER A 310 -70.27 -131.17 -9.53
CA SER A 310 -69.10 -132.00 -9.14
C SER A 310 -67.81 -131.26 -8.72
N GLY A 311 -67.06 -131.65 -7.69
CA GLY A 311 -67.02 -132.87 -6.86
C GLY A 311 -65.57 -133.07 -6.38
N ASN A 312 -65.38 -133.22 -5.06
CA ASN A 312 -64.25 -133.79 -4.30
C ASN A 312 -62.83 -133.84 -4.91
N ASN A 313 -61.87 -133.17 -4.26
CA ASN A 313 -60.74 -133.87 -3.61
C ASN A 313 -60.08 -133.02 -2.51
N SER A 314 -59.76 -133.65 -1.38
CA SER A 314 -59.26 -133.06 -0.13
C SER A 314 -57.84 -133.51 0.20
N ILE A 315 -56.89 -132.59 0.40
CA ILE A 315 -55.65 -132.73 1.21
C ILE A 315 -55.27 -131.29 1.65
N ILE A 316 -55.62 -130.80 2.85
CA ILE A 316 -55.03 -130.93 4.20
C ILE A 316 -53.62 -130.29 4.38
N THR A 317 -53.59 -129.32 5.31
CA THR A 317 -52.47 -128.65 6.04
C THR A 317 -51.80 -127.44 5.35
N LYS A 318 -51.52 -126.31 6.02
CA LYS A 318 -51.57 -125.94 7.44
C LYS A 318 -51.53 -124.40 7.60
N ASP A 319 -52.13 -123.93 8.68
CA ASP A 319 -52.17 -122.56 9.20
C ASP A 319 -50.80 -121.90 9.40
N ALA A 320 -50.74 -120.56 9.30
CA ALA A 320 -50.43 -119.70 10.44
C ALA A 320 -50.38 -118.19 10.08
N LYS A 321 -51.28 -117.44 10.73
CA LYS A 321 -51.23 -116.03 11.19
C LYS A 321 -51.14 -114.88 10.21
#